data_AF-A0A819WQP6-F1
#
_entry.id   AF-A0A819WQP6-F1
#
_cell.length_a   1.000
_cell.length_b   1.000
_cell.length_c   1.000
_cell.angle_alpha   90.00
_cell.angle_beta   90.00
_cell.angle_gamma   90.00
#
_symmetry.space_group_name_H-M   'P 1'
#
loop_
_entity.id
_entity.type
_entity.pdbx_description
1 polymer ?
#
loop_
_entity_poly.entity_id
_entity_poly.type
_entity_poly.pdbx_seq_one_letter_code
_entity_poly.pdbx_strand_id
1 'polypeptide(L)'
;MSICVANDIEEPDERRKRKVCTRLGGGDVVPSTFSVKDNYRVNSFYAVLDVIIVSIKERFNEDNLSIIVLCEKLFLTNVLLNDDEVKQISQFYNMNYDELKSEQRMYKVALGKKKQLTLILATNFFMENHFHQSLNIMNDLLKILWTIPVNTCECERSFSSLRRLKAYIRSSTGQEGLSSLSLISIERTFDIDIDTIVTEFVSKNQERKKIF
;
A
#
# COMPACT_ATOMS: atom_id res chain seq x y z
N MET A 1 -31.61 5.78 -25.50
CA MET A 1 -31.37 6.99 -24.68
C MET A 1 -30.13 6.74 -23.85
N SER A 2 -29.10 7.57 -24.04
CA SER A 2 -27.74 7.33 -23.55
C SER A 2 -27.70 7.25 -22.03
N ILE A 3 -26.85 6.35 -21.52
CA ILE A 3 -26.50 6.22 -20.09
C ILE A 3 -26.15 7.57 -19.45
N CYS A 4 -25.69 8.54 -20.23
CA CYS A 4 -25.37 9.90 -19.82
C CYS A 4 -26.61 10.69 -19.34
N VAL A 5 -27.77 10.54 -20.01
CA VAL A 5 -29.03 11.21 -19.64
C VAL A 5 -29.64 10.61 -18.37
N ALA A 6 -29.37 9.34 -18.08
CA ALA A 6 -29.84 8.68 -16.86
C ALA A 6 -28.98 9.00 -15.61
N ASN A 7 -27.80 9.58 -15.79
CA ASN A 7 -26.84 9.86 -14.71
C ASN A 7 -26.45 11.34 -14.60
N ASP A 8 -27.17 12.25 -15.25
CA ASP A 8 -26.90 13.71 -15.27
C ASP A 8 -25.43 14.06 -15.59
N ILE A 9 -24.83 13.36 -16.56
CA ILE A 9 -23.44 13.61 -16.98
C ILE A 9 -23.47 14.55 -18.19
N GLU A 10 -22.92 15.76 -18.04
CA GLU A 10 -22.74 16.71 -19.15
C GLU A 10 -21.86 16.09 -20.25
N GLU A 11 -22.39 16.03 -21.47
CA GLU A 11 -21.62 15.54 -22.63
C GLU A 11 -20.56 16.60 -23.01
N PRO A 12 -19.29 16.20 -23.24
CA PRO A 12 -18.21 17.13 -23.54
C PRO A 12 -18.45 17.81 -24.88
N ASP A 13 -18.25 19.13 -24.88
CA ASP A 13 -18.52 20.02 -26.00
C ASP A 13 -17.72 19.60 -27.25
N GLU A 14 -18.43 19.35 -28.35
CA GLU A 14 -17.80 18.91 -29.60
C GLU A 14 -16.93 20.04 -30.15
N ARG A 15 -15.60 19.80 -30.24
CA ARG A 15 -14.72 20.74 -30.95
C ARG A 15 -15.20 20.88 -32.39
N ARG A 16 -15.60 22.10 -32.78
CA ARG A 16 -16.07 22.44 -34.14
C ARG A 16 -15.13 21.86 -35.20
N LYS A 17 -15.66 20.95 -36.05
CA LYS A 17 -14.91 20.35 -37.16
C LYS A 17 -14.37 21.46 -38.07
N ARG A 18 -13.04 21.59 -38.16
CA ARG A 18 -12.41 22.54 -39.09
C ARG A 18 -12.59 22.01 -40.52
N LYS A 19 -13.15 22.83 -41.41
CA LYS A 19 -13.10 22.55 -42.86
C LYS A 19 -11.66 22.79 -43.32
N VAL A 20 -11.02 21.74 -43.85
CA VAL A 20 -9.68 21.86 -44.45
C VAL A 20 -9.82 22.50 -45.83
N CYS A 21 -8.94 23.44 -46.16
CA CYS A 21 -8.92 24.08 -47.47
C CYS A 21 -8.33 23.12 -48.51
N THR A 22 -9.10 22.77 -49.54
CA THR A 22 -8.73 21.79 -50.58
C THR A 22 -7.71 22.29 -51.61
N ARG A 23 -7.26 23.55 -51.52
CA ARG A 23 -6.48 24.21 -52.58
C ARG A 23 -4.97 24.01 -52.52
N LEU A 24 -4.43 23.49 -51.41
CA LEU A 24 -3.01 23.22 -51.28
C LEU A 24 -2.88 21.76 -50.88
N GLY A 25 -2.34 20.92 -51.77
CA GLY A 25 -2.10 19.50 -51.54
C GLY A 25 -1.15 19.30 -50.37
N GLY A 26 -1.71 19.19 -49.17
CA GLY A 26 -0.98 19.11 -47.91
C GLY A 26 -1.58 18.08 -46.98
N GLY A 27 -0.98 16.89 -46.99
CA GLY A 27 -0.98 15.92 -45.90
C GLY A 27 -2.18 14.97 -45.83
N ASP A 28 -1.88 13.67 -45.76
CA ASP A 28 -2.80 12.64 -45.27
C ASP A 28 -3.21 12.98 -43.83
N VAL A 29 -4.35 13.65 -43.68
CA VAL A 29 -5.01 13.77 -42.38
C VAL A 29 -6.09 12.71 -42.35
N VAL A 30 -5.78 11.60 -41.68
CA VAL A 30 -6.76 10.56 -41.34
C VAL A 30 -8.00 11.26 -40.77
N PRO A 31 -9.19 11.09 -41.36
CA PRO A 31 -10.39 11.69 -40.82
C PRO A 31 -10.63 11.02 -39.47
N SER A 32 -10.40 11.75 -38.38
CA SER A 32 -10.79 11.31 -37.05
C SER A 32 -12.31 11.38 -36.94
N THR A 33 -13.02 10.49 -37.63
CA THR A 33 -14.42 10.18 -37.38
C THR A 33 -14.50 9.31 -36.14
N PHE A 34 -14.02 9.81 -35.00
CA PHE A 34 -14.39 9.21 -33.73
C PHE A 34 -15.84 9.63 -33.48
N SER A 35 -16.75 8.66 -33.51
CA SER A 35 -18.07 8.84 -32.93
C SER A 35 -17.90 9.31 -31.47
N VAL A 36 -18.85 10.05 -30.91
CA VAL A 36 -18.84 10.41 -29.47
C VAL A 36 -18.56 9.16 -28.61
N LYS A 37 -19.13 8.03 -29.01
CA LYS A 37 -18.90 6.71 -28.41
C LYS A 37 -17.43 6.25 -28.49
N ASP A 38 -16.74 6.48 -29.59
CA ASP A 38 -15.34 6.09 -29.77
C ASP A 38 -14.39 7.00 -28.99
N ASN A 39 -14.75 8.28 -28.86
CA ASN A 39 -14.01 9.23 -28.02
C ASN A 39 -14.07 8.83 -26.54
N TYR A 40 -15.25 8.50 -26.01
CA TYR A 40 -15.39 7.94 -24.66
C TYR A 40 -14.67 6.60 -24.48
N ARG A 41 -14.73 5.72 -25.50
CA ARG A 41 -14.06 4.42 -25.46
C ARG A 41 -12.54 4.57 -25.37
N VAL A 42 -11.95 5.48 -26.15
CA VAL A 42 -10.51 5.68 -26.19
C VAL A 42 -10.02 6.50 -24.99
N ASN A 43 -10.63 7.66 -24.72
CA ASN A 43 -10.09 8.62 -23.76
C ASN A 43 -10.51 8.37 -22.31
N SER A 44 -11.63 7.67 -22.08
CA SER A 44 -12.11 7.39 -20.71
C SER A 44 -11.97 5.90 -20.40
N PHE A 45 -12.58 5.03 -21.21
CA PHE A 45 -12.63 3.60 -20.89
C PHE A 45 -11.25 2.92 -20.98
N TYR A 46 -10.56 3.04 -22.11
CA TYR A 46 -9.21 2.47 -22.23
C TYR A 46 -8.20 3.14 -21.32
N ALA A 47 -8.28 4.46 -21.12
CA ALA A 47 -7.43 5.16 -20.15
C ALA A 47 -7.59 4.61 -18.72
N VAL A 48 -8.83 4.39 -18.27
CA VAL A 48 -9.09 3.80 -16.94
C VAL A 48 -8.62 2.34 -16.88
N LEU A 49 -8.85 1.55 -17.93
CA LEU A 49 -8.37 0.17 -17.98
C LEU A 49 -6.84 0.10 -17.94
N ASP A 50 -6.14 0.97 -18.66
CA ASP A 50 -4.69 1.02 -18.65
C ASP A 50 -4.16 1.41 -17.26
N VAL A 51 -4.78 2.38 -16.59
CA VAL A 51 -4.45 2.73 -15.19
C VAL A 51 -4.67 1.53 -14.25
N ILE A 52 -5.77 0.79 -14.41
CA ILE A 52 -6.05 -0.41 -13.61
C ILE A 52 -5.00 -1.49 -13.90
N ILE A 53 -4.66 -1.72 -15.16
CA ILE A 53 -3.67 -2.74 -15.56
C ILE A 53 -2.28 -2.36 -15.03
N VAL A 54 -1.87 -1.10 -15.17
CA VAL A 54 -0.59 -0.61 -14.66
C VAL A 54 -0.55 -0.71 -13.14
N SER A 55 -1.59 -0.26 -12.43
CA SER A 55 -1.62 -0.35 -10.97
C SER A 55 -1.64 -1.79 -10.46
N ILE A 56 -2.29 -2.73 -11.16
CA ILE A 56 -2.20 -4.17 -10.83
C ILE A 56 -0.77 -4.67 -11.06
N LYS A 57 -0.15 -4.34 -12.20
CA LYS A 57 1.23 -4.77 -12.50
C LYS A 57 2.24 -4.20 -11.51
N GLU A 58 2.13 -2.92 -11.16
CA GLU A 58 2.98 -2.28 -10.16
C GLU A 58 2.76 -2.87 -8.77
N ARG A 59 1.51 -3.11 -8.37
CA ARG A 59 1.18 -3.65 -7.04
C ARG A 59 1.65 -5.09 -6.83
N PHE A 60 1.59 -5.92 -7.87
CA PHE A 60 2.00 -7.32 -7.82
C PHE A 60 3.36 -7.57 -8.45
N ASN A 61 4.21 -6.54 -8.55
CA ASN A 61 5.54 -6.74 -9.11
C ASN A 61 6.36 -7.62 -8.15
N GLU A 62 6.66 -8.84 -8.57
CA GLU A 62 7.27 -9.90 -7.74
C GLU A 62 8.75 -9.65 -7.42
N ASP A 63 9.36 -8.62 -8.01
CA ASP A 63 10.77 -8.28 -7.82
C ASP A 63 11.14 -8.16 -6.32
N ASN A 64 10.22 -7.66 -5.49
CA ASN A 64 10.44 -7.49 -4.05
C ASN A 64 10.36 -8.80 -3.25
N LEU A 65 9.71 -9.85 -3.79
CA LEU A 65 9.67 -11.18 -3.14
C LEU A 65 11.05 -11.81 -3.10
N SER A 66 11.87 -11.56 -4.14
CA SER A 66 13.25 -12.03 -4.18
C SER A 66 14.06 -11.55 -2.98
N ILE A 67 13.87 -10.29 -2.59
CA ILE A 67 14.56 -9.64 -1.46
C ILE A 67 14.10 -10.23 -0.13
N ILE A 68 12.81 -10.51 0.01
CA ILE A 68 12.27 -11.17 1.22
C ILE A 68 12.85 -12.59 1.35
N VAL A 69 12.95 -13.34 0.26
CA VAL A 69 13.58 -14.67 0.26
C VAL A 69 15.07 -14.58 0.60
N LEU A 70 15.78 -13.53 0.15
CA LEU A 70 17.16 -13.28 0.54
C LEU A 70 17.28 -12.96 2.04
N CYS A 71 16.39 -12.14 2.59
CA CYS A 71 16.32 -11.87 4.02
C CYS A 71 16.02 -13.15 4.81
N GLU A 72 15.12 -14.01 4.34
CA GLU A 72 14.83 -15.30 4.96
C GLU A 72 16.07 -16.20 4.96
N LYS A 73 16.78 -16.31 3.83
CA LYS A 73 18.06 -17.04 3.75
C LYS A 73 19.09 -16.46 4.72
N LEU A 74 19.12 -15.14 4.89
CA LEU A 74 20.03 -14.45 5.82
C LEU A 74 19.81 -14.94 7.26
N PHE A 75 18.57 -15.05 7.72
CA PHE A 75 18.29 -15.45 9.10
C PHE A 75 18.21 -16.97 9.31
N LEU A 76 17.63 -17.73 8.38
CA LEU A 76 17.26 -19.14 8.60
C LEU A 76 18.31 -20.17 8.10
N THR A 77 19.22 -19.78 7.20
CA THR A 77 20.26 -20.69 6.72
C THR A 77 21.63 -20.35 7.29
N ASN A 78 22.57 -21.30 7.32
CA ASN A 78 23.94 -21.04 7.80
C ASN A 78 24.89 -20.66 6.67
N VAL A 79 24.35 -20.49 5.45
CA VAL A 79 25.12 -20.14 4.25
C VAL A 79 25.34 -18.62 4.24
N LEU A 80 26.57 -18.20 3.92
CA LEU A 80 26.87 -16.81 3.64
C LEU A 80 26.18 -16.39 2.33
N LEU A 81 25.57 -15.21 2.33
CA LEU A 81 25.05 -14.61 1.10
C LEU A 81 26.22 -14.19 0.20
N ASN A 82 25.98 -14.23 -1.10
CA ASN A 82 26.94 -13.70 -2.06
C ASN A 82 27.05 -12.18 -1.95
N ASP A 83 28.20 -11.62 -2.33
CA ASP A 83 28.42 -10.17 -2.29
C ASP A 83 27.38 -9.39 -3.11
N ASP A 84 26.87 -9.97 -4.20
CA ASP A 84 25.83 -9.35 -5.03
C ASP A 84 24.45 -9.37 -4.35
N GLU A 85 24.13 -10.42 -3.58
CA GLU A 85 22.88 -10.52 -2.82
C GLU A 85 22.86 -9.51 -1.66
N VAL A 86 23.99 -9.33 -0.98
CA VAL A 86 24.12 -8.34 0.10
C VAL A 86 24.02 -6.91 -0.45
N LYS A 87 24.56 -6.65 -1.65
CA LYS A 87 24.38 -5.36 -2.34
C LYS A 87 22.92 -5.09 -2.69
N GLN A 88 22.16 -6.10 -3.13
CA GLN A 88 20.74 -5.95 -3.42
C GLN A 88 19.94 -5.54 -2.17
N ILE A 89 20.19 -6.19 -1.03
CA ILE A 89 19.54 -5.85 0.25
C ILE A 89 19.94 -4.44 0.70
N SER A 90 21.23 -4.11 0.62
CA SER A 90 21.77 -2.79 0.99
C SER A 90 21.16 -1.66 0.16
N GLN A 91 21.02 -1.85 -1.16
CA GLN A 91 20.40 -0.87 -2.06
C GLN A 91 18.90 -0.72 -1.81
N PHE A 92 18.20 -1.82 -1.51
CA PHE A 92 16.75 -1.77 -1.31
C PHE A 92 16.35 -1.09 0.00
N TYR A 93 17.05 -1.41 1.10
CA TYR A 93 16.76 -0.83 2.42
C TYR A 93 17.62 0.40 2.75
N ASN A 94 18.47 0.87 1.83
CA ASN A 94 19.44 1.96 2.04
C ASN A 94 20.34 1.76 3.28
N MET A 95 20.80 0.52 3.50
CA MET A 95 21.65 0.15 4.64
C MET A 95 23.13 0.08 4.23
N ASN A 96 24.06 0.27 5.17
CA ASN A 96 25.50 0.20 4.87
C ASN A 96 25.94 -1.24 4.52
N TYR A 97 26.50 -1.42 3.32
CA TYR A 97 26.94 -2.72 2.78
C TYR A 97 28.05 -3.37 3.62
N ASP A 98 29.08 -2.61 3.99
CA ASP A 98 30.26 -3.17 4.67
C ASP A 98 29.92 -3.60 6.11
N GLU A 99 29.07 -2.82 6.78
CA GLU A 99 28.54 -3.15 8.10
C GLU A 99 27.63 -4.38 8.01
N LEU A 100 26.68 -4.43 7.05
CA LEU A 100 25.81 -5.58 6.86
C LEU A 100 26.61 -6.87 6.59
N LYS A 101 27.64 -6.80 5.76
CA LYS A 101 28.50 -7.95 5.43
C LYS A 101 29.31 -8.44 6.65
N SER A 102 29.78 -7.52 7.48
CA SER A 102 30.52 -7.87 8.70
C SER A 102 29.60 -8.42 9.79
N GLU A 103 28.45 -7.80 10.02
CA GLU A 103 27.43 -8.27 10.97
C GLU A 103 26.89 -9.65 10.58
N GLN A 104 26.66 -9.88 9.28
CA GLN A 104 26.26 -11.20 8.78
C GLN A 104 27.29 -12.27 9.15
N ARG A 105 28.58 -12.01 8.95
CA ARG A 105 29.64 -12.97 9.31
C ARG A 105 29.63 -13.28 10.79
N MET A 106 29.51 -12.27 11.64
CA MET A 106 29.41 -12.45 13.09
C MET A 106 28.20 -13.31 13.47
N TYR A 107 27.04 -13.02 12.87
CA TYR A 107 25.82 -13.78 13.10
C TYR A 107 25.96 -15.25 12.70
N LYS A 108 26.52 -15.54 11.51
CA LYS A 108 26.70 -16.92 11.04
C LYS A 108 27.69 -17.71 11.90
N VAL A 109 28.76 -17.07 12.36
CA VAL A 109 29.74 -17.69 13.28
C VAL A 109 29.05 -18.07 14.59
N ALA A 110 28.23 -17.16 15.15
CA ALA A 110 27.47 -17.44 16.37
C ALA A 110 26.44 -18.56 16.18
N LEU A 111 25.82 -18.65 15.01
CA LEU A 111 24.80 -19.65 14.68
C LEU A 111 25.38 -21.08 14.56
N GLY A 112 26.67 -21.19 14.22
CA GLY A 112 27.37 -22.48 14.12
C GLY A 112 26.75 -23.42 13.07
N LYS A 113 26.46 -24.67 13.44
CA LYS A 113 25.76 -25.67 12.58
C LYS A 113 24.24 -25.74 12.83
N LYS A 114 23.70 -24.94 13.76
CA LYS A 114 22.28 -25.00 14.11
C LYS A 114 21.49 -24.24 13.04
N LYS A 115 20.59 -24.92 12.35
CA LYS A 115 19.65 -24.29 11.42
C LYS A 115 18.46 -23.77 12.22
N GLN A 116 18.07 -22.51 12.01
CA GLN A 116 16.82 -21.99 12.55
C GLN A 116 15.70 -22.33 11.57
N LEU A 117 14.65 -22.98 12.07
CA LEU A 117 13.53 -23.43 11.25
C LEU A 117 12.42 -22.37 11.12
N THR A 118 12.41 -21.36 11.98
CA THR A 118 11.31 -20.38 12.07
C THR A 118 11.84 -19.04 12.55
N LEU A 119 11.21 -17.94 12.10
CA LEU A 119 11.55 -16.57 12.49
C LEU A 119 11.53 -16.35 14.01
N ILE A 120 10.61 -17.01 14.72
CA ILE A 120 10.48 -16.97 16.18
C ILE A 120 11.71 -17.57 16.89
N LEU A 121 12.26 -18.65 16.33
CA LEU A 121 13.49 -19.24 16.87
C LEU A 121 14.70 -18.34 16.60
N ALA A 122 14.69 -17.65 15.46
CA ALA A 122 15.69 -16.63 15.15
C ALA A 122 15.66 -15.47 16.14
N THR A 123 14.47 -14.97 16.48
CA THR A 123 14.33 -13.86 17.43
C THR A 123 14.75 -14.26 18.84
N ASN A 124 14.36 -15.46 19.29
CA ASN A 124 14.77 -15.95 20.62
C ASN A 124 16.30 -16.06 20.71
N PHE A 125 16.94 -16.59 19.67
CA PHE A 125 18.40 -16.65 19.59
C PHE A 125 19.07 -15.26 19.56
N PHE A 126 18.46 -14.27 18.89
CA PHE A 126 18.93 -12.88 18.90
C PHE A 126 18.86 -12.27 20.31
N MET A 127 17.81 -12.58 21.07
CA MET A 127 17.61 -12.08 22.42
C MET A 127 18.53 -12.77 23.43
N GLU A 128 18.70 -14.09 23.35
CA GLU A 128 19.56 -14.88 24.24
C GLU A 128 21.03 -14.46 24.16
N ASN A 129 21.52 -14.09 22.98
CA ASN A 129 22.90 -13.65 22.78
C ASN A 129 23.09 -12.13 22.87
N HIS A 130 22.04 -11.37 23.21
CA HIS A 130 22.04 -9.91 23.25
C HIS A 130 22.49 -9.23 21.93
N PHE A 131 22.27 -9.89 20.79
CA PHE A 131 22.67 -9.36 19.48
C PHE A 131 21.90 -8.08 19.09
N HIS A 132 20.79 -7.78 19.74
CA HIS A 132 20.05 -6.53 19.56
C HIS A 132 20.92 -5.28 19.79
N GLN A 133 21.92 -5.34 20.67
CA GLN A 133 22.80 -4.20 20.99
C GLN A 133 24.10 -4.20 20.18
N SER A 134 24.51 -5.38 19.68
CA SER A 134 25.77 -5.57 18.96
C SER A 134 25.62 -5.52 17.44
N LEU A 135 24.46 -5.89 16.90
CA LEU A 135 24.20 -5.99 15.46
C LEU A 135 22.99 -5.12 15.12
N ASN A 136 23.23 -3.82 14.94
CA ASN A 136 22.15 -2.84 14.79
C ASN A 136 21.44 -2.99 13.45
N ILE A 137 22.19 -3.17 12.36
CA ILE A 137 21.62 -3.29 11.01
C ILE A 137 20.78 -4.57 10.91
N MET A 138 21.32 -5.68 11.41
CA MET A 138 20.62 -6.97 11.43
C MET A 138 19.35 -6.93 12.29
N ASN A 139 19.40 -6.24 13.42
CA ASN A 139 18.23 -6.05 14.27
C ASN A 139 17.14 -5.24 13.56
N ASP A 140 17.52 -4.16 12.85
CA ASP A 140 16.56 -3.37 12.09
C ASP A 140 15.98 -4.16 10.91
N LEU A 141 16.79 -4.96 10.21
CA LEU A 141 16.30 -5.89 9.18
C LEU A 141 15.33 -6.93 9.75
N LEU A 142 15.60 -7.44 10.96
CA LEU A 142 14.71 -8.39 11.63
C LEU A 142 13.38 -7.74 12.01
N LYS A 143 13.38 -6.49 12.49
CA LYS A 143 12.16 -5.71 12.76
C LYS A 143 11.37 -5.49 11.47
N ILE A 144 12.03 -5.08 10.39
CA ILE A 144 11.39 -4.89 9.08
C ILE A 144 10.69 -6.19 8.66
N LEU A 145 11.38 -7.33 8.77
CA LEU A 145 10.82 -8.63 8.40
C LEU A 145 9.59 -9.00 9.23
N TRP A 146 9.53 -8.64 10.51
CA TRP A 146 8.34 -8.80 11.36
C TRP A 146 7.20 -7.85 11.00
N THR A 147 7.51 -6.66 10.49
CA THR A 147 6.49 -5.68 10.09
C THR A 147 5.88 -5.96 8.71
N ILE A 148 6.52 -6.77 7.88
CA ILE A 148 5.96 -7.14 6.57
C ILE A 148 4.74 -8.04 6.79
N PRO A 149 3.53 -7.60 6.42
CA PRO A 149 2.35 -8.44 6.55
C PRO A 149 2.46 -9.59 5.54
N VAL A 150 2.70 -10.80 6.04
CA VAL A 150 2.75 -12.03 5.22
C VAL A 150 1.34 -12.46 4.77
N ASN A 151 0.31 -11.97 5.44
CA ASN A 151 -1.08 -12.42 5.32
C ASN A 151 -2.05 -11.28 4.95
N THR A 152 -2.98 -11.57 4.04
CA THR A 152 -4.08 -10.67 3.62
C THR A 152 -5.13 -10.43 4.72
N CYS A 153 -4.97 -11.05 5.90
CA CYS A 153 -5.95 -11.01 6.99
C CYS A 153 -6.24 -9.58 7.49
N GLU A 154 -5.28 -8.66 7.44
CA GLU A 154 -5.51 -7.26 7.79
C GLU A 154 -6.46 -6.56 6.81
N CYS A 155 -6.32 -6.86 5.52
CA CYS A 155 -7.25 -6.40 4.50
C CYS A 155 -8.64 -6.99 4.74
N GLU A 156 -8.74 -8.29 5.08
CA GLU A 156 -10.02 -8.93 5.38
C GLU A 156 -10.72 -8.32 6.59
N ARG A 157 -9.99 -8.02 7.68
CA ARG A 157 -10.53 -7.31 8.86
C ARG A 157 -11.06 -5.94 8.49
N SER A 158 -10.34 -5.21 7.65
CA SER A 158 -10.71 -3.87 7.17
C SER A 158 -11.95 -3.93 6.27
N PHE A 159 -11.98 -4.81 5.27
CA PHE A 159 -13.13 -5.00 4.38
C PHE A 159 -14.36 -5.52 5.10
N SER A 160 -14.19 -6.44 6.06
CA SER A 160 -15.27 -6.94 6.92
C SER A 160 -15.88 -5.81 7.76
N SER A 161 -15.03 -4.92 8.31
CA SER A 161 -15.48 -3.74 9.05
C SER A 161 -16.19 -2.74 8.15
N LEU A 162 -15.62 -2.44 6.97
CA LEU A 162 -16.24 -1.58 5.97
C LEU A 162 -17.59 -2.12 5.49
N ARG A 163 -17.73 -3.44 5.30
CA ARG A 163 -19.00 -4.08 4.93
C ARG A 163 -20.08 -3.87 6.00
N ARG A 164 -19.72 -3.88 7.28
CA ARG A 164 -20.66 -3.59 8.39
C ARG A 164 -21.02 -2.10 8.47
N LEU A 165 -20.05 -1.22 8.23
CA LEU A 165 -20.25 0.23 8.32
C LEU A 165 -21.02 0.79 7.13
N LYS A 166 -20.74 0.30 5.92
CA LYS A 166 -21.41 0.68 4.67
C LYS A 166 -22.71 -0.10 4.49
N ALA A 167 -23.64 0.08 5.43
CA ALA A 167 -25.00 -0.41 5.30
C ALA A 167 -25.78 0.46 4.31
N TYR A 168 -26.83 -0.11 3.69
CA TYR A 168 -27.68 0.55 2.69
C TYR A 168 -28.19 1.94 3.16
N ILE A 169 -28.54 2.06 4.44
CA ILE A 169 -29.06 3.29 5.06
C ILE A 169 -27.95 4.35 5.27
N ARG A 170 -26.67 3.96 5.33
CA ARG A 170 -25.51 4.85 5.56
C ARG A 170 -24.74 5.20 4.29
N SER A 171 -25.33 4.93 3.12
CA SER A 171 -24.72 5.11 1.80
C SER A 171 -24.38 6.58 1.44
N SER A 172 -24.92 7.56 2.17
CA SER A 172 -24.62 8.99 2.00
C SER A 172 -23.42 9.50 2.81
N THR A 173 -22.74 8.65 3.58
CA THR A 173 -21.58 9.08 4.38
C THR A 173 -20.39 9.39 3.47
N GLY A 174 -19.83 10.60 3.60
CA GLY A 174 -18.62 11.00 2.86
C GLY A 174 -17.41 10.11 3.18
N GLN A 175 -16.44 10.07 2.27
CA GLN A 175 -15.28 9.18 2.38
C GLN A 175 -14.46 9.41 3.66
N GLU A 176 -14.31 10.65 4.11
CA GLU A 176 -13.60 11.00 5.35
C GLU A 176 -14.31 10.45 6.60
N GLY A 177 -15.64 10.58 6.64
CA GLY A 177 -16.47 10.04 7.74
C GLY A 177 -16.45 8.51 7.76
N LEU A 178 -16.44 7.88 6.59
CA LEU A 178 -16.36 6.43 6.48
C LEU A 178 -14.97 5.91 6.90
N SER A 179 -13.90 6.60 6.52
CA SER A 179 -12.53 6.28 6.94
C SER A 179 -12.36 6.37 8.46
N SER A 180 -12.76 7.50 9.07
CA SER A 180 -12.68 7.68 10.52
C SER A 180 -13.50 6.64 11.30
N LEU A 181 -14.72 6.32 10.84
CA LEU A 181 -15.55 5.30 11.46
C LEU A 181 -14.97 3.89 11.30
N SER A 182 -14.30 3.62 10.17
CA SER A 182 -13.61 2.34 9.94
C SER A 182 -12.44 2.14 10.89
N LEU A 183 -11.65 3.18 11.13
CA LEU A 183 -10.56 3.16 12.11
C LEU A 183 -11.10 2.86 13.52
N ILE A 184 -12.14 3.58 13.96
CA ILE A 184 -12.78 3.33 15.26
C ILE A 184 -13.31 1.90 15.37
N SER A 185 -13.88 1.35 14.29
CA SER A 185 -14.40 -0.01 14.29
C SER A 185 -13.31 -1.09 14.31
N ILE A 186 -12.13 -0.82 13.72
CA ILE A 186 -11.00 -1.75 13.70
C ILE A 186 -10.30 -1.72 15.06
N GLU A 187 -10.03 -0.53 15.58
CA GLU A 187 -9.29 -0.27 16.83
C GLU A 187 -10.17 -0.31 18.11
N ARG A 188 -11.27 -1.08 18.09
CA ARG A 188 -12.17 -1.25 19.25
C ARG A 188 -11.51 -1.82 20.52
N THR A 189 -10.24 -2.22 20.45
CA THR A 189 -9.45 -2.74 21.57
C THR A 189 -8.98 -1.67 22.54
N PHE A 190 -9.07 -0.38 22.19
CA PHE A 190 -8.79 0.71 23.12
C PHE A 190 -10.04 1.06 23.93
N ASP A 191 -9.94 1.00 25.25
CA ASP A 191 -10.99 1.50 26.14
C ASP A 191 -11.08 3.02 26.01
N ILE A 192 -12.22 3.49 25.53
CA ILE A 192 -12.50 4.91 25.36
C ILE A 192 -13.32 5.36 26.56
N ASP A 193 -12.79 6.29 27.34
CA ASP A 193 -13.54 6.93 28.41
C ASP A 193 -14.55 7.93 27.83
N ILE A 194 -15.80 7.50 27.76
CA ILE A 194 -16.91 8.29 27.18
C ILE A 194 -17.10 9.59 27.95
N ASP A 195 -16.88 9.61 29.26
CA ASP A 195 -17.10 10.78 30.11
C ASP A 195 -16.08 11.89 29.80
N THR A 196 -14.83 11.52 29.51
CA THR A 196 -13.81 12.48 29.05
C THR A 196 -14.16 13.09 27.69
N ILE A 197 -14.69 12.30 26.75
CA ILE A 197 -15.09 12.80 25.44
C ILE A 197 -16.30 13.73 25.55
N VAL A 198 -17.29 13.36 26.38
CA VAL A 198 -18.49 14.17 26.60
C VAL A 198 -18.10 15.51 27.24
N THR A 199 -17.24 15.50 28.26
CA THR A 199 -16.77 16.73 28.91
C THR A 199 -15.96 17.61 27.95
N GLU A 200 -15.08 17.04 27.12
CA GLU A 200 -14.36 17.80 26.08
C GLU A 200 -15.34 18.40 25.03
N PHE A 201 -16.31 17.61 24.56
CA PHE A 201 -17.30 18.05 23.58
C PHE A 201 -18.20 19.18 24.10
N VAL A 202 -18.63 19.08 25.35
CA VAL A 202 -19.38 20.14 26.04
C VAL A 202 -18.49 21.36 26.24
N SER A 203 -17.21 21.18 26.56
CA SER A 203 -16.29 22.28 26.83
C SER A 203 -16.03 23.20 25.63
N LYS A 204 -16.12 22.67 24.41
CA LYS A 204 -15.87 23.40 23.15
C LYS A 204 -16.96 24.40 22.76
N ASN A 205 -18.16 24.34 23.35
CA ASN A 205 -19.24 25.28 23.04
C ASN A 205 -19.87 25.84 24.31
N GLN A 206 -19.85 27.17 24.45
CA GLN A 206 -20.39 27.87 25.61
C GLN A 206 -21.89 27.66 25.82
N GLU A 207 -22.65 27.44 24.74
CA GLU A 207 -24.08 27.14 24.82
C GLU A 207 -24.33 25.71 25.32
N ARG A 208 -23.43 24.77 25.03
CA ARG A 208 -23.57 23.37 25.48
C ARG A 208 -23.27 23.21 26.96
N LYS A 209 -22.30 23.97 27.50
CA LYS A 209 -21.96 24.01 28.95
C LYS A 209 -23.13 24.44 29.85
N LYS A 210 -24.12 25.14 29.30
CA LYS A 210 -25.29 25.60 30.07
C LYS A 210 -26.39 24.54 30.15
N ILE A 211 -26.36 23.56 29.24
CA ILE A 211 -27.44 22.58 29.05
C ILE A 211 -27.05 21.21 29.61
N PHE A 212 -25.77 20.85 29.47
CA PHE A 212 -25.17 19.61 29.95
C PHE A 212 -24.16 19.91 31.04
#